data_AF-A0A1G7K5U3-F1
#
_entry.id   AF-A0A1G7K5U3-F1
#
_cell.length_a   1.000
_cell.length_b   1.000
_cell.length_c   1.000
_cell.angle_alpha   90.00
_cell.angle_beta   90.00
_cell.angle_gamma   90.00
#
_symmetry.space_group_name_H-M   'P 1'
#
loop_
_entity.id
_entity.type
_entity.pdbx_description
1 polymer ?
#
loop_
_entity_poly.entity_id
_entity_poly.type
_entity_poly.pdbx_seq_one_letter_code
_entity_poly.pdbx_strand_id
1 'polypeptide(L)'
;MTASEVPLSATGTLFVVATPIGNLDDLSARALKVLSSVALIAAEDTRHSARLMQHFGIGTQLAACHEHNERDGSSRFLERLRAGDDVALISDAGTPLISDPGYHLVRQARAAGLRVVPVPGACALIAALSAAGLPSDRFVFEGFLPAKSVGRRTRLEAVREEPRTLIFYEAPHRILECLQDMRDVFGGERQALLARELTKTFETLQGLPLDQLCEWVAADANQQRGECVVLVAGWQAPEDEAAVSVEAMRVLDLLLAELPLKRAAALAAQITGVRKNLLYQAALERQQDV
;
A
#
# COMPACT_ATOMS: atom_id res chain seq x y z
N MET A 1 -44.49 30.60 -24.04
CA MET A 1 -43.47 29.66 -24.56
C MET A 1 -42.80 29.05 -23.36
N THR A 2 -43.34 27.93 -22.90
CA THR A 2 -42.80 27.15 -21.77
C THR A 2 -41.54 26.45 -22.25
N ALA A 3 -40.42 26.72 -21.59
CA ALA A 3 -39.18 26.00 -21.78
C ALA A 3 -39.47 24.51 -21.54
N SER A 4 -39.35 23.72 -22.61
CA SER A 4 -39.41 22.28 -22.55
C SER A 4 -38.20 21.80 -21.74
N GLU A 5 -38.42 21.38 -20.50
CA GLU A 5 -37.46 20.56 -19.77
C GLU A 5 -37.24 19.30 -20.60
N VAL A 6 -36.09 19.23 -21.27
CA VAL A 6 -35.59 17.99 -21.83
C VAL A 6 -35.42 17.04 -20.64
N PRO A 7 -36.03 15.85 -20.62
CA PRO A 7 -35.74 14.89 -19.57
C PRO A 7 -34.23 14.67 -19.58
N LEU A 8 -33.56 14.84 -18.44
CA LEU A 8 -32.17 14.42 -18.28
C LEU A 8 -32.12 12.96 -18.71
N SER A 9 -31.64 12.71 -19.94
CA SER A 9 -31.38 11.37 -20.45
C SER A 9 -30.51 10.70 -19.39
N ALA A 10 -31.05 9.70 -18.69
CA ALA A 10 -30.36 9.07 -17.58
C ALA A 10 -29.11 8.38 -18.12
N THR A 11 -27.95 9.01 -17.96
CA THR A 11 -26.67 8.41 -18.29
C THR A 11 -26.44 7.20 -17.39
N GLY A 12 -25.76 6.19 -17.91
CA GLY A 12 -25.36 5.00 -17.17
C GLY A 12 -24.31 5.30 -16.11
N THR A 13 -24.05 4.29 -15.28
CA THR A 13 -23.11 4.31 -14.16
C THR A 13 -21.92 3.40 -14.46
N LEU A 14 -20.71 3.92 -14.22
CA LEU A 14 -19.50 3.11 -14.20
C LEU A 14 -19.32 2.53 -12.79
N PHE A 15 -19.50 1.23 -12.64
CA PHE A 15 -19.22 0.51 -11.40
C PHE A 15 -17.77 0.03 -11.38
N VAL A 16 -17.01 0.34 -10.33
CA VAL A 16 -15.67 -0.24 -10.12
C VAL A 16 -15.82 -1.40 -9.16
N VAL A 17 -15.68 -2.64 -9.65
CA VAL A 17 -16.07 -3.84 -8.90
C VAL A 17 -14.85 -4.69 -8.60
N ALA A 18 -14.59 -4.91 -7.31
CA ALA A 18 -13.54 -5.81 -6.88
C ALA A 18 -13.91 -7.28 -7.12
N THR A 19 -12.95 -8.05 -7.65
CA THR A 19 -13.02 -9.50 -7.86
C THR A 19 -12.22 -10.23 -6.78
N PRO A 20 -12.40 -11.55 -6.59
CA PRO A 20 -11.62 -12.29 -5.61
C PRO A 20 -10.12 -12.31 -5.89
N ILE A 21 -9.31 -12.55 -4.85
CA ILE A 21 -7.84 -12.67 -4.96
C ILE A 21 -7.33 -14.12 -4.83
N GLY A 22 -8.24 -15.09 -4.82
CA GLY A 22 -7.89 -16.52 -4.71
C GLY A 22 -9.06 -17.42 -4.32
N ASN A 23 -9.91 -16.96 -3.40
CA ASN A 23 -11.11 -17.68 -2.98
C ASN A 23 -12.39 -17.09 -3.58
N LEU A 24 -13.17 -17.90 -4.28
CA LEU A 24 -14.41 -17.46 -4.94
C LEU A 24 -15.45 -16.93 -3.94
N ASP A 25 -15.43 -17.39 -2.69
CA ASP A 25 -16.35 -16.94 -1.64
C ASP A 25 -16.16 -15.47 -1.26
N ASP A 26 -15.03 -14.84 -1.64
CA ASP A 26 -14.73 -13.43 -1.35
C ASP A 26 -15.42 -12.45 -2.32
N LEU A 27 -16.17 -12.96 -3.32
CA LEU A 27 -16.99 -12.10 -4.18
C LEU A 27 -18.26 -11.65 -3.45
N SER A 28 -18.37 -10.35 -3.17
CA SER A 28 -19.51 -9.84 -2.41
C SER A 28 -20.85 -10.03 -3.15
N ALA A 29 -21.94 -10.21 -2.39
CA ALA A 29 -23.29 -10.28 -2.94
C ALA A 29 -23.66 -9.04 -3.79
N ARG A 30 -23.10 -7.87 -3.45
CA ARG A 30 -23.31 -6.65 -4.23
C ARG A 30 -22.56 -6.69 -5.57
N ALA A 31 -21.34 -7.23 -5.59
CA ALA A 31 -20.60 -7.43 -6.83
C ALA A 31 -21.35 -8.38 -7.76
N LEU A 32 -21.83 -9.52 -7.25
CA LEU A 32 -22.66 -10.46 -8.02
C LEU A 32 -23.89 -9.78 -8.64
N LYS A 33 -24.62 -8.99 -7.85
CA LYS A 33 -25.80 -8.25 -8.34
C LYS A 33 -25.43 -7.28 -9.47
N VAL A 34 -24.37 -6.50 -9.28
CA VAL A 34 -23.93 -5.49 -10.27
C VAL A 34 -23.46 -6.19 -11.55
N LEU A 35 -22.58 -7.17 -11.46
CA LEU A 35 -22.03 -7.87 -12.62
C LEU A 35 -23.12 -8.57 -13.44
N SER A 36 -24.19 -9.05 -12.80
CA SER A 36 -25.36 -9.63 -13.47
C SER A 36 -26.35 -8.62 -14.07
N SER A 37 -26.28 -7.34 -13.68
CA SER A 37 -27.25 -6.31 -14.11
C SER A 37 -26.71 -5.30 -15.10
N VAL A 38 -25.39 -5.06 -15.12
CA VAL A 38 -24.78 -4.12 -16.07
C VAL A 38 -24.90 -4.64 -17.50
N ALA A 39 -24.89 -3.73 -18.48
CA ALA A 39 -24.96 -4.11 -19.89
C ALA A 39 -23.62 -4.67 -20.41
N LEU A 40 -22.51 -4.25 -19.81
CA LEU A 40 -21.16 -4.62 -20.23
C LEU A 40 -20.20 -4.67 -19.04
N ILE A 41 -19.28 -5.64 -19.07
CA ILE A 41 -18.15 -5.73 -18.14
C ILE A 41 -16.86 -5.42 -18.91
N ALA A 42 -16.23 -4.31 -18.56
CA ALA A 42 -14.86 -3.95 -18.93
C ALA A 42 -13.88 -4.74 -18.04
N ALA A 43 -13.14 -5.67 -18.63
CA ALA A 43 -12.24 -6.57 -17.91
C ALA A 43 -10.80 -6.46 -18.43
N GLU A 44 -9.81 -6.56 -17.55
CA GLU A 44 -8.39 -6.60 -17.90
C GLU A 44 -8.08 -7.76 -18.88
N ASP A 45 -8.26 -9.01 -18.47
CA ASP A 45 -8.26 -10.18 -19.35
C ASP A 45 -9.66 -10.84 -19.37
N THR A 46 -10.30 -10.79 -20.54
CA THR A 46 -11.63 -11.38 -20.74
C THR A 46 -11.62 -12.91 -20.60
N ARG A 47 -10.50 -13.58 -20.87
CA ARG A 47 -10.37 -15.05 -20.73
C ARG A 47 -10.28 -15.45 -19.28
N HIS A 48 -9.56 -14.66 -18.46
CA HIS A 48 -9.53 -14.84 -17.02
C HIS A 48 -10.93 -14.64 -16.44
N SER A 49 -11.51 -13.47 -16.72
CA SER A 49 -12.81 -13.06 -16.20
C SER A 49 -13.96 -13.98 -16.65
N ALA A 50 -13.91 -14.55 -17.85
CA ALA A 50 -14.92 -15.49 -18.34
C ALA A 50 -15.10 -16.72 -17.43
N ARG A 51 -14.02 -17.21 -16.82
CA ARG A 51 -14.10 -18.35 -15.88
C ARG A 51 -14.83 -17.97 -14.60
N LEU A 52 -14.54 -16.79 -14.07
CA LEU A 52 -15.23 -16.24 -12.90
C LEU A 52 -16.72 -16.04 -13.20
N MET A 53 -17.05 -15.43 -14.34
CA MET A 53 -18.44 -15.22 -14.76
C MET A 53 -19.19 -16.56 -14.92
N GLN A 54 -18.55 -17.56 -15.54
CA GLN A 54 -19.11 -18.89 -15.71
C GLN A 54 -19.39 -19.56 -14.37
N HIS A 55 -18.48 -19.47 -13.40
CA HIS A 55 -18.66 -20.04 -12.06
C HIS A 55 -19.93 -19.49 -11.37
N PHE A 56 -20.18 -18.19 -11.50
CA PHE A 56 -21.33 -17.52 -10.88
C PHE A 56 -22.58 -17.46 -11.77
N GLY A 57 -22.56 -18.06 -12.96
CA GLY A 57 -23.70 -18.04 -13.88
C GLY A 57 -24.01 -16.66 -14.45
N ILE A 58 -23.01 -15.77 -14.56
CA ILE A 58 -23.16 -14.40 -15.07
C ILE A 58 -23.03 -14.42 -16.60
N GLY A 59 -24.12 -14.05 -17.30
CA GLY A 59 -24.19 -14.03 -18.76
C GLY A 59 -23.83 -12.69 -19.42
N THR A 60 -23.40 -11.71 -18.63
CA THR A 60 -23.09 -10.35 -19.10
C THR A 60 -21.91 -10.34 -20.07
N GLN A 61 -22.01 -9.52 -21.13
CA GLN A 61 -20.96 -9.42 -22.14
C GLN A 61 -19.65 -8.85 -21.56
N LEU A 62 -18.52 -9.45 -21.92
CA LEU A 62 -17.18 -8.99 -21.56
C LEU A 62 -16.53 -8.20 -22.71
N ALA A 63 -15.78 -7.15 -22.36
CA ALA A 63 -14.97 -6.38 -23.29
C ALA A 63 -13.62 -6.04 -22.65
N ALA A 64 -12.53 -6.24 -23.39
CA ALA A 64 -11.18 -6.04 -22.88
C ALA A 64 -10.86 -4.56 -22.57
N CYS A 65 -10.26 -4.29 -21.42
CA CYS A 65 -9.88 -2.97 -20.94
C CYS A 65 -8.50 -3.06 -20.28
N HIS A 66 -7.45 -2.96 -21.09
CA HIS A 66 -6.05 -3.06 -20.67
C HIS A 66 -5.26 -1.81 -21.09
N GLU A 67 -4.20 -1.48 -20.35
CA GLU A 67 -3.43 -0.22 -20.41
C GLU A 67 -3.08 0.28 -21.83
N HIS A 68 -2.64 -0.62 -22.72
CA HIS A 68 -2.28 -0.27 -24.10
C HIS A 68 -3.44 0.27 -24.95
N ASN A 69 -4.67 0.06 -24.52
CA ASN A 69 -5.90 0.43 -25.23
C ASN A 69 -6.65 1.58 -24.54
N GLU A 70 -6.11 2.17 -23.45
CA GLU A 70 -6.86 3.13 -22.64
C GLU A 70 -6.97 4.53 -23.27
N ARG A 71 -6.05 4.96 -24.13
CA ARG A 71 -6.16 6.28 -24.77
C ARG A 71 -7.23 6.32 -25.88
N ASP A 72 -7.34 5.25 -26.66
CA ASP A 72 -8.28 5.17 -27.79
C ASP A 72 -9.55 4.36 -27.44
N GLY A 73 -9.43 3.31 -26.62
CA GLY A 73 -10.50 2.39 -26.25
C GLY A 73 -11.39 2.82 -25.08
N SER A 74 -11.00 3.85 -24.31
CA SER A 74 -11.90 4.44 -23.29
C SER A 74 -13.13 5.09 -23.93
N SER A 75 -13.05 5.49 -25.20
CA SER A 75 -14.15 6.09 -25.97
C SER A 75 -15.41 5.23 -25.97
N ARG A 76 -15.30 3.93 -26.29
CA ARG A 76 -16.46 3.03 -26.41
C ARG A 76 -17.21 2.83 -25.10
N PHE A 77 -16.50 2.77 -23.98
CA PHE A 77 -17.12 2.60 -22.66
C PHE A 77 -17.84 3.88 -22.23
N LEU A 78 -17.25 5.04 -22.53
CA LEU A 78 -17.89 6.33 -22.29
C LEU A 78 -19.12 6.54 -23.18
N GLU A 79 -19.09 6.09 -24.43
CA GLU A 79 -20.24 6.12 -25.34
C GLU A 79 -21.40 5.29 -24.80
N ARG A 80 -21.13 4.08 -24.29
CA ARG A 80 -22.12 3.23 -23.62
C ARG A 80 -22.75 3.92 -22.42
N LEU A 81 -21.92 4.46 -21.54
CA LEU A 81 -22.38 5.22 -20.37
C LEU A 81 -23.23 6.42 -20.78
N ARG A 82 -22.85 7.17 -21.82
CA ARG A 82 -23.64 8.29 -22.34
C ARG A 82 -24.97 7.85 -22.95
N ALA A 83 -25.02 6.66 -23.53
CA ALA A 83 -26.22 6.06 -24.07
C ALA A 83 -27.19 5.51 -22.99
N GLY A 84 -26.78 5.52 -21.72
CA GLY A 84 -27.60 5.03 -20.60
C GLY A 84 -27.23 3.63 -20.10
N ASP A 85 -26.26 2.95 -20.73
CA ASP A 85 -25.83 1.62 -20.33
C ASP A 85 -24.96 1.69 -19.06
N ASP A 86 -25.31 0.92 -18.04
CA ASP A 86 -24.41 0.67 -16.91
C ASP A 86 -23.25 -0.24 -17.34
N VAL A 87 -22.04 0.08 -16.87
CA VAL A 87 -20.80 -0.66 -17.18
C VAL A 87 -20.07 -1.01 -15.89
N ALA A 88 -19.62 -2.25 -15.73
CA ALA A 88 -18.72 -2.63 -14.64
C ALA A 88 -17.26 -2.68 -15.13
N LEU A 89 -16.33 -2.16 -14.34
CA LEU A 89 -14.89 -2.32 -14.51
C LEU A 89 -14.38 -3.32 -13.47
N ILE A 90 -13.67 -4.36 -13.94
CA ILE A 90 -13.01 -5.37 -13.12
C ILE A 90 -11.54 -5.55 -13.55
N SER A 91 -10.69 -5.96 -12.62
CA SER A 91 -9.35 -6.49 -12.88
C SER A 91 -9.36 -8.01 -12.71
N ASP A 92 -8.26 -8.66 -13.10
CA ASP A 92 -8.15 -10.11 -12.99
C ASP A 92 -8.30 -10.58 -11.54
N ALA A 93 -7.79 -9.82 -10.57
CA ALA A 93 -7.95 -10.10 -9.15
C ALA A 93 -7.98 -8.82 -8.29
N GLY A 94 -8.84 -8.81 -7.28
CA GLY A 94 -8.86 -7.74 -6.28
C GLY A 94 -9.56 -6.47 -6.76
N THR A 95 -9.11 -5.32 -6.25
CA THR A 95 -9.76 -4.03 -6.49
C THR A 95 -9.13 -3.34 -7.70
N PRO A 96 -9.88 -3.05 -8.77
CA PRO A 96 -9.35 -2.37 -9.95
C PRO A 96 -8.66 -1.04 -9.59
N LEU A 97 -7.71 -0.62 -10.43
CA LEU A 97 -6.85 0.57 -10.26
C LEU A 97 -5.74 0.41 -9.21
N ILE A 98 -5.75 -0.63 -8.38
CA ILE A 98 -4.71 -0.85 -7.35
C ILE A 98 -3.63 -1.78 -7.92
N SER A 99 -2.65 -1.19 -8.60
CA SER A 99 -1.66 -1.91 -9.42
C SER A 99 -2.26 -2.65 -10.62
N ASP A 100 -3.46 -2.25 -11.04
CA ASP A 100 -4.24 -2.78 -12.17
C ASP A 100 -4.65 -1.66 -13.13
N PRO A 101 -5.04 -1.97 -14.39
CA PRO A 101 -5.57 -0.99 -15.34
C PRO A 101 -6.91 -0.38 -14.89
N GLY A 102 -7.36 0.65 -15.63
CA GLY A 102 -8.66 1.30 -15.47
C GLY A 102 -8.61 2.75 -14.98
N TYR A 103 -7.42 3.26 -14.63
CA TYR A 103 -7.24 4.64 -14.18
C TYR A 103 -7.73 5.66 -15.22
N HIS A 104 -7.36 5.51 -16.49
CA HIS A 104 -7.78 6.48 -17.49
C HIS A 104 -9.30 6.44 -17.74
N LEU A 105 -9.91 5.26 -17.75
CA LEU A 105 -11.36 5.11 -17.91
C LEU A 105 -12.11 5.84 -16.77
N VAL A 106 -11.74 5.58 -15.52
CA VAL A 106 -12.36 6.25 -14.36
C VAL A 106 -12.14 7.77 -14.43
N ARG A 107 -10.92 8.22 -14.75
CA ARG A 107 -10.61 9.64 -14.88
C ARG A 107 -11.46 10.31 -15.96
N GLN A 108 -11.56 9.71 -17.14
CA GLN A 108 -12.34 10.26 -18.26
C GLN A 108 -13.84 10.24 -17.96
N ALA A 109 -14.36 9.18 -17.32
CA ALA A 109 -15.76 9.12 -16.90
C ALA A 109 -16.10 10.25 -15.94
N ARG A 110 -15.27 10.47 -14.91
CA ARG A 110 -15.44 11.58 -13.97
C ARG A 110 -15.33 12.95 -14.66
N ALA A 111 -14.36 13.12 -15.56
CA ALA A 111 -14.20 14.37 -16.32
C ALA A 111 -15.41 14.67 -17.22
N ALA A 112 -16.09 13.63 -17.71
CA ALA A 112 -17.31 13.74 -18.51
C ALA A 112 -18.59 13.92 -17.65
N GLY A 113 -18.49 14.03 -16.33
CA GLY A 113 -19.65 14.14 -15.43
C GLY A 113 -20.45 12.85 -15.26
N LEU A 114 -19.92 11.71 -15.72
CA LEU A 114 -20.58 10.41 -15.59
C LEU A 114 -20.43 9.89 -14.16
N ARG A 115 -21.46 9.18 -13.69
CA ARG A 115 -21.47 8.62 -12.34
C ARG A 115 -20.49 7.46 -12.25
N VAL A 116 -19.62 7.50 -11.24
CA VAL A 116 -18.70 6.39 -10.90
C VAL A 116 -19.02 5.90 -9.50
N VAL A 117 -19.24 4.59 -9.34
CA VAL A 117 -19.63 3.96 -8.07
C VAL A 117 -18.64 2.84 -7.72
N PRO A 118 -17.83 2.97 -6.65
CA PRO A 118 -17.01 1.88 -6.18
C PRO A 118 -17.87 0.81 -5.47
N VAL A 119 -17.61 -0.46 -5.78
CA VAL A 119 -18.13 -1.64 -5.09
C VAL A 119 -17.01 -2.25 -4.25
N PRO A 120 -17.07 -2.10 -2.91
CA PRO A 120 -16.08 -2.68 -2.01
C PRO A 120 -15.97 -4.19 -2.19
N GLY A 121 -14.76 -4.71 -2.00
CA GLY A 121 -14.47 -6.14 -2.03
C GLY A 121 -12.98 -6.38 -1.73
N ALA A 122 -12.46 -7.51 -2.22
CA ALA A 122 -11.11 -7.96 -1.89
C ALA A 122 -10.01 -6.99 -2.36
N CYS A 123 -9.01 -6.81 -1.51
CA CYS A 123 -7.79 -6.06 -1.82
C CYS A 123 -6.63 -6.71 -1.05
N ALA A 124 -5.67 -7.29 -1.76
CA ALA A 124 -4.61 -8.12 -1.16
C ALA A 124 -3.78 -7.33 -0.12
N LEU A 125 -3.42 -6.08 -0.40
CA LEU A 125 -2.67 -5.25 0.55
C LEU A 125 -3.44 -4.99 1.86
N ILE A 126 -4.76 -4.79 1.79
CA ILE A 126 -5.60 -4.52 2.96
C ILE A 126 -5.83 -5.80 3.75
N ALA A 127 -6.08 -6.92 3.07
CA ALA A 127 -6.19 -8.24 3.70
C ALA A 127 -4.90 -8.57 4.47
N ALA A 128 -3.73 -8.41 3.82
CA ALA A 128 -2.44 -8.63 4.45
C ALA A 128 -2.21 -7.71 5.66
N LEU A 129 -2.43 -6.40 5.52
CA LEU A 129 -2.24 -5.43 6.60
C LEU A 129 -3.13 -5.74 7.81
N SER A 130 -4.37 -6.18 7.58
CA SER A 130 -5.31 -6.49 8.66
C SER A 130 -4.86 -7.67 9.54
N ALA A 131 -4.00 -8.55 9.01
CA ALA A 131 -3.46 -9.71 9.71
C ALA A 131 -1.96 -9.56 10.07
N ALA A 132 -1.33 -8.44 9.72
CA ALA A 132 0.13 -8.31 9.78
C ALA A 132 0.70 -8.05 11.18
N GLY A 133 -0.12 -7.58 12.13
CA GLY A 133 0.36 -7.16 13.46
C GLY A 133 1.25 -5.90 13.42
N LEU A 134 1.24 -5.15 12.33
CA LEU A 134 1.97 -3.88 12.18
C LEU A 134 1.04 -2.67 12.37
N PRO A 135 1.57 -1.46 12.70
CA PRO A 135 0.78 -0.24 12.75
C PRO A 135 0.02 0.00 11.44
N SER A 136 -1.27 0.28 11.57
CA SER A 136 -2.21 0.41 10.44
C SER A 136 -3.02 1.72 10.49
N ASP A 137 -2.73 2.62 11.43
CA ASP A 137 -3.30 3.96 11.50
C ASP A 137 -2.86 4.82 10.29
N ARG A 138 -1.62 4.60 9.82
CA ARG A 138 -1.06 5.20 8.62
C ARG A 138 -0.10 4.22 7.95
N PHE A 139 -0.20 4.08 6.64
CA PHE A 139 0.65 3.20 5.84
C PHE A 139 0.91 3.82 4.46
N VAL A 140 1.90 3.27 3.75
CA VAL A 140 2.25 3.62 2.38
C VAL A 140 2.21 2.37 1.54
N PHE A 141 1.45 2.42 0.44
CA PHE A 141 1.47 1.38 -0.58
C PHE A 141 2.40 1.80 -1.72
N GLU A 142 3.42 0.99 -1.98
CA GLU A 142 4.47 1.25 -2.96
C GLU A 142 4.30 0.46 -4.26
N GLY A 143 3.28 -0.42 -4.33
CA GLY A 143 3.05 -1.28 -5.49
C GLY A 143 4.21 -2.24 -5.73
N PHE A 144 4.52 -2.48 -7.01
CA PHE A 144 5.65 -3.31 -7.42
C PHE A 144 6.93 -2.49 -7.53
N LEU A 145 8.00 -2.98 -6.90
CA LEU A 145 9.33 -2.39 -7.05
C LEU A 145 9.92 -2.66 -8.45
N PRO A 146 10.77 -1.75 -8.97
CA PRO A 146 11.46 -1.96 -10.24
C PRO A 146 12.14 -3.33 -10.32
N ALA A 147 12.06 -3.99 -11.49
CA ALA A 147 12.56 -5.36 -11.64
C ALA A 147 14.08 -5.49 -11.45
N LYS A 148 14.84 -4.45 -11.84
CA LYS A 148 16.31 -4.45 -11.75
C LYS A 148 16.77 -3.96 -10.38
N SER A 149 17.75 -4.64 -9.78
CA SER A 149 18.27 -4.35 -8.44
C SER A 149 18.65 -2.87 -8.23
N VAL A 150 19.32 -2.22 -9.19
CA VAL A 150 19.68 -0.80 -9.06
C VAL A 150 18.44 0.08 -8.87
N GLY A 151 17.43 -0.08 -9.73
CA GLY A 151 16.19 0.70 -9.62
C GLY A 151 15.40 0.36 -8.36
N ARG A 152 15.39 -0.91 -7.96
CA ARG A 152 14.76 -1.38 -6.72
C ARG A 152 15.40 -0.72 -5.50
N ARG A 153 16.73 -0.78 -5.37
CA ARG A 153 17.50 -0.16 -4.28
C ARG A 153 17.34 1.35 -4.25
N THR A 154 17.36 2.03 -5.40
CA THR A 154 17.07 3.47 -5.47
C THR A 154 15.70 3.81 -4.88
N ARG A 155 14.67 2.99 -5.18
CA ARG A 155 13.34 3.23 -4.63
C ARG A 155 13.27 2.94 -3.13
N LEU A 156 13.88 1.84 -2.68
CA LEU A 156 13.95 1.47 -1.27
C LEU A 156 14.67 2.56 -0.45
N GLU A 157 15.79 3.09 -0.93
CA GLU A 157 16.52 4.16 -0.22
C GLU A 157 15.64 5.42 -0.05
N ALA A 158 14.83 5.75 -1.06
CA ALA A 158 13.92 6.90 -0.99
C ALA A 158 12.82 6.78 0.08
N VAL A 159 12.57 5.58 0.60
CA VAL A 159 11.58 5.31 1.67
C VAL A 159 12.22 4.68 2.92
N ARG A 160 13.55 4.69 3.03
CA ARG A 160 14.30 4.03 4.11
C ARG A 160 13.89 4.49 5.51
N GLU A 161 13.71 5.80 5.66
CA GLU A 161 13.34 6.47 6.91
C GLU A 161 11.83 6.76 7.01
N GLU A 162 11.00 6.14 6.17
CA GLU A 162 9.55 6.30 6.24
C GLU A 162 9.00 5.71 7.55
N PRO A 163 8.40 6.51 8.46
CA PRO A 163 7.92 6.03 9.76
C PRO A 163 6.63 5.20 9.70
N ARG A 164 5.92 5.19 8.57
CA ARG A 164 4.69 4.41 8.38
C ARG A 164 5.00 3.00 7.90
N THR A 165 4.09 2.06 8.14
CA THR A 165 4.17 0.72 7.53
C THR A 165 4.22 0.85 6.01
N LEU A 166 5.21 0.21 5.39
CA LEU A 166 5.39 0.13 3.94
C LEU A 166 4.79 -1.17 3.42
N ILE A 167 4.09 -1.14 2.29
CA ILE A 167 3.47 -2.32 1.68
C ILE A 167 3.86 -2.42 0.22
N PHE A 168 4.35 -3.58 -0.18
CA PHE A 168 4.83 -3.88 -1.53
C PHE A 168 4.12 -5.12 -2.07
N TYR A 169 3.86 -5.13 -3.38
CA TYR A 169 3.60 -6.36 -4.10
C TYR A 169 4.91 -6.85 -4.73
N GLU A 170 5.10 -8.17 -4.77
CA GLU A 170 6.28 -8.74 -5.39
C GLU A 170 5.98 -10.08 -6.07
N ALA A 171 6.66 -10.31 -7.19
CA ALA A 171 6.55 -11.56 -7.92
C ALA A 171 7.32 -12.68 -7.21
N PRO A 172 6.82 -13.93 -7.23
CA PRO A 172 7.39 -15.04 -6.48
C PRO A 172 8.86 -15.32 -6.81
N HIS A 173 9.20 -15.27 -8.09
CA HIS A 173 10.56 -15.54 -8.58
C HIS A 173 11.57 -14.44 -8.24
N ARG A 174 11.10 -13.30 -7.70
CA ARG A 174 11.92 -12.16 -7.27
C ARG A 174 11.93 -11.97 -5.76
N ILE A 175 11.10 -12.70 -5.02
CA ILE A 175 10.83 -12.39 -3.62
C ILE A 175 12.10 -12.43 -2.76
N LEU A 176 12.95 -13.43 -2.96
CA LEU A 176 14.18 -13.58 -2.18
C LEU A 176 15.17 -12.43 -2.46
N GLU A 177 15.41 -12.09 -3.73
CA GLU A 177 16.27 -10.97 -4.11
C GLU A 177 15.73 -9.62 -3.60
N CYS A 178 14.40 -9.47 -3.58
CA CYS A 178 13.73 -8.29 -3.08
C CYS A 178 13.90 -8.13 -1.56
N LEU A 179 13.70 -9.22 -0.81
CA LEU A 179 13.91 -9.24 0.64
C LEU A 179 15.37 -8.97 1.00
N GLN A 180 16.33 -9.51 0.24
CA GLN A 180 17.75 -9.22 0.42
C GLN A 180 18.07 -7.74 0.20
N ASP A 181 17.50 -7.11 -0.84
CA ASP A 181 17.66 -5.68 -1.06
C ASP A 181 16.98 -4.83 0.02
N MET A 182 15.81 -5.25 0.52
CA MET A 182 15.15 -4.60 1.66
C MET A 182 16.00 -4.69 2.92
N ARG A 183 16.57 -5.87 3.22
CA ARG A 183 17.47 -6.09 4.35
C ARG A 183 18.69 -5.18 4.27
N ASP A 184 19.35 -5.14 3.11
CA ASP A 184 20.56 -4.36 2.90
C ASP A 184 20.31 -2.84 3.04
N VAL A 185 19.10 -2.35 2.69
CA VAL A 185 18.74 -0.92 2.74
C VAL A 185 18.10 -0.52 4.08
N PHE A 186 17.14 -1.30 4.58
CA PHE A 186 16.37 -0.96 5.78
C PHE A 186 17.02 -1.44 7.08
N GLY A 187 17.96 -2.39 7.00
CA GLY A 187 18.59 -3.06 8.13
C GLY A 187 17.92 -4.39 8.49
N GLY A 188 18.72 -5.37 8.89
CA GLY A 188 18.28 -6.74 9.19
C GLY A 188 17.26 -6.89 10.31
N GLU A 189 17.32 -6.02 11.31
CA GLU A 189 16.41 -6.00 12.46
C GLU A 189 15.03 -5.42 12.15
N ARG A 190 14.83 -4.83 10.96
CA ARG A 190 13.54 -4.25 10.58
C ARG A 190 12.50 -5.36 10.51
N GLN A 191 11.43 -5.23 11.30
CA GLN A 191 10.31 -6.16 11.27
C GLN A 191 9.61 -6.12 9.90
N ALA A 192 9.34 -7.29 9.34
CA ALA A 192 8.59 -7.44 8.10
C ALA A 192 7.66 -8.66 8.17
N LEU A 193 6.65 -8.66 7.32
CA LEU A 193 5.76 -9.79 7.13
C LEU A 193 5.63 -10.11 5.64
N LEU A 194 5.85 -11.38 5.30
CA LEU A 194 5.50 -11.94 4.01
C LEU A 194 4.12 -12.58 4.10
N ALA A 195 3.19 -12.09 3.28
CA ALA A 195 1.90 -12.71 3.04
C ALA A 195 1.89 -13.35 1.65
N ARG A 196 1.80 -14.68 1.60
CA ARG A 196 1.88 -15.48 0.38
C ARG A 196 0.57 -16.21 0.14
N GLU A 197 0.10 -16.20 -1.11
CA GLU A 197 -1.09 -16.96 -1.55
C GLU A 197 -2.34 -16.66 -0.70
N LEU A 198 -2.56 -15.39 -0.38
CA LEU A 198 -3.72 -14.94 0.40
C LEU A 198 -5.03 -15.51 -0.15
N THR A 199 -5.88 -15.99 0.74
CA THR A 199 -7.18 -16.64 0.51
C THR A 199 -7.12 -18.02 -0.16
N LYS A 200 -5.94 -18.50 -0.59
CA LYS A 200 -5.78 -19.78 -1.29
C LYS A 200 -5.38 -20.91 -0.33
N THR A 201 -5.38 -22.15 -0.82
CA THR A 201 -5.07 -23.36 -0.04
C THR A 201 -3.73 -23.33 0.70
N PHE A 202 -2.72 -22.66 0.12
CA PHE A 202 -1.37 -22.57 0.68
C PHE A 202 -1.06 -21.18 1.24
N GLU A 203 -2.07 -20.48 1.76
CA GLU A 203 -1.89 -19.20 2.44
C GLU A 203 -0.81 -19.29 3.52
N THR A 204 0.09 -18.31 3.55
CA THR A 204 1.15 -18.23 4.55
C THR A 204 1.38 -16.78 4.96
N LEU A 205 1.34 -16.52 6.27
CA LEU A 205 1.70 -15.24 6.87
C LEU A 205 2.90 -15.47 7.78
N GLN A 206 4.05 -14.92 7.43
CA GLN A 206 5.28 -15.06 8.23
C GLN A 206 5.84 -13.68 8.57
N GLY A 207 5.78 -13.32 9.85
CA GLY A 207 6.38 -12.10 10.40
C GLY A 207 7.72 -12.40 11.09
N LEU A 208 8.79 -11.74 10.67
CA LEU A 208 10.16 -11.90 11.19
C LEU A 208 10.96 -10.60 10.93
N PRO A 209 12.09 -10.36 11.64
CA PRO A 209 13.11 -9.43 11.17
C PRO A 209 13.57 -9.80 9.75
N LEU A 210 13.91 -8.81 8.92
CA LEU A 210 14.33 -9.01 7.52
C LEU A 210 15.47 -10.03 7.36
N ASP A 211 16.44 -10.07 8.27
CA ASP A 211 17.52 -11.08 8.26
C ASP A 211 16.95 -12.51 8.31
N GLN A 212 16.12 -12.77 9.32
CA GLN A 212 15.52 -14.08 9.54
C GLN A 212 14.50 -14.42 8.46
N LEU A 213 13.78 -13.43 7.94
CA LEU A 213 12.82 -13.63 6.85
C LEU A 213 13.53 -14.04 5.56
N CYS A 214 14.70 -13.44 5.26
CA CYS A 214 15.52 -13.84 4.11
C CYS A 214 15.97 -15.31 4.23
N GLU A 215 16.45 -15.71 5.41
CA GLU A 215 16.88 -17.08 5.69
C GLU A 215 15.72 -18.08 5.55
N TRP A 216 14.55 -17.74 6.12
CA TRP A 216 13.36 -18.57 6.07
C TRP A 216 12.86 -18.78 4.64
N VAL A 217 12.81 -17.73 3.81
CA VAL A 217 12.42 -17.83 2.38
C VAL A 217 13.46 -18.60 1.56
N ALA A 218 14.75 -18.47 1.89
CA ALA A 218 15.82 -19.21 1.21
C ALA A 218 15.79 -20.71 1.54
N ALA A 219 15.33 -21.08 2.73
CA ALA A 219 15.31 -22.47 3.20
C ALA A 219 14.23 -23.35 2.53
N ASP A 220 13.16 -22.77 2.00
CA ASP A 220 12.08 -23.51 1.34
C ASP A 220 11.63 -22.83 0.04
N ALA A 221 11.88 -23.51 -1.09
CA ALA A 221 11.52 -23.02 -2.42
C ALA A 221 10.00 -22.79 -2.60
N ASN A 222 9.13 -23.42 -1.78
CA ASN A 222 7.70 -23.13 -1.83
C ASN A 222 7.36 -21.71 -1.38
N GLN A 223 8.21 -21.07 -0.58
CA GLN A 223 8.02 -19.67 -0.15
C GLN A 223 8.34 -18.67 -1.27
N GLN A 224 8.85 -19.15 -2.40
CA GLN A 224 9.12 -18.39 -3.62
C GLN A 224 8.13 -18.74 -4.74
N ARG A 225 6.89 -19.13 -4.36
CA ARG A 225 5.81 -19.48 -5.30
C ARG A 225 4.51 -18.75 -4.96
N GLY A 226 3.71 -18.49 -5.98
CA GLY A 226 2.42 -17.82 -5.83
C GLY A 226 2.56 -16.30 -5.73
N GLU A 227 1.52 -15.62 -5.27
CA GLU A 227 1.50 -14.16 -5.16
C GLU A 227 1.91 -13.72 -3.76
N CYS A 228 2.71 -12.64 -3.68
CA CYS A 228 3.27 -12.16 -2.42
C CYS A 228 2.93 -10.69 -2.17
N VAL A 229 2.54 -10.39 -0.94
CA VAL A 229 2.50 -9.04 -0.36
C VAL A 229 3.56 -8.99 0.74
N VAL A 230 4.43 -7.99 0.70
CA VAL A 230 5.44 -7.75 1.74
C VAL A 230 5.08 -6.49 2.49
N LEU A 231 4.97 -6.60 3.82
CA LEU A 231 4.76 -5.47 4.71
C LEU A 231 6.03 -5.25 5.51
N VAL A 232 6.53 -4.03 5.58
CA VAL A 232 7.72 -3.67 6.33
C VAL A 232 7.34 -2.63 7.36
N ALA A 233 7.73 -2.84 8.61
CA ALA A 233 7.51 -1.89 9.68
C ALA A 233 8.12 -0.53 9.33
N GLY A 234 7.44 0.53 9.75
CA GLY A 234 7.96 1.88 9.62
C GLY A 234 9.30 2.05 10.32
N TRP A 235 10.10 2.97 9.82
CA TRP A 235 11.36 3.34 10.44
C TRP A 235 11.09 4.03 11.76
N GLN A 236 11.77 3.57 12.79
CA GLN A 236 11.86 4.28 14.04
C GLN A 236 13.21 4.98 14.01
N ALA A 237 13.19 6.30 14.25
CA ALA A 237 14.41 6.98 14.61
C ALA A 237 15.04 6.18 15.76
N PRO A 238 16.37 5.95 15.73
CA PRO A 238 17.05 5.46 16.90
C PRO A 238 16.52 6.26 18.09
N GLU A 239 15.97 5.58 19.09
CA GLU A 239 15.79 6.25 20.37
C GLU A 239 17.18 6.78 20.70
N ASP A 240 17.37 8.11 20.70
CA ASP A 240 18.63 8.71 21.10
C ASP A 240 18.92 8.23 22.53
N GLU A 241 19.60 7.10 22.64
CA GLU A 241 20.51 6.83 23.72
C GLU A 241 21.68 7.79 23.52
N ALA A 242 21.73 8.79 24.39
CA ALA A 242 22.95 9.37 24.96
C ALA A 242 23.70 10.50 24.23
N ALA A 243 23.37 10.94 23.01
CA ALA A 243 24.08 12.10 22.44
C ALA A 243 23.38 13.43 22.81
N VAL A 244 23.77 14.01 23.95
CA VAL A 244 23.60 15.47 24.14
C VAL A 244 24.34 16.15 22.98
N SER A 245 23.61 16.87 22.11
CA SER A 245 24.25 17.54 20.97
C SER A 245 25.38 18.45 21.44
N VAL A 246 26.43 18.64 20.61
CA VAL A 246 27.59 19.49 20.97
C VAL A 246 27.13 20.88 21.43
N GLU A 247 26.11 21.43 20.77
CA GLU A 247 25.52 22.71 21.14
C GLU A 247 24.76 22.63 22.47
N ALA A 248 24.00 21.56 22.72
CA ALA A 248 23.33 21.37 24.00
C ALA A 248 24.31 21.21 25.16
N MET A 249 25.45 20.57 24.92
CA MET A 249 26.52 20.44 25.90
C MET A 249 27.21 21.79 26.16
N ARG A 250 27.49 22.57 25.11
CA ARG A 250 28.05 23.93 25.23
C ARG A 250 27.14 24.85 26.04
N VAL A 251 25.83 24.81 25.78
CA VAL A 251 24.83 25.59 26.52
C VAL A 251 24.76 25.13 27.97
N LEU A 252 24.76 23.81 28.22
CA LEU A 252 24.76 23.25 29.56
C LEU A 252 26.01 23.67 30.37
N ASP A 253 27.19 23.63 29.77
CA ASP A 253 28.45 24.05 30.41
C ASP A 253 28.43 25.52 30.85
N LEU A 254 27.97 26.42 29.97
CA LEU A 254 27.84 27.84 30.31
C LEU A 254 26.84 28.08 31.45
N LEU A 255 25.75 27.30 31.49
CA LEU A 255 24.75 27.43 32.54
C LEU A 255 25.21 26.83 33.88
N LEU A 256 26.01 25.76 33.85
CA LEU A 256 26.57 25.14 35.06
C LEU A 256 27.58 26.04 35.78
N ALA A 257 28.25 26.95 35.06
CA ALA A 257 29.14 27.94 35.65
C ALA A 257 28.39 28.96 36.54
N GLU A 258 27.11 29.23 36.24
CA GLU A 258 26.35 30.31 36.85
C GLU A 258 25.18 29.82 37.71
N LEU A 259 24.73 28.58 37.53
CA LEU A 259 23.48 28.06 38.10
C LEU A 259 23.63 26.66 38.72
N PRO A 260 22.84 26.33 39.75
CA PRO A 260 22.77 24.97 40.29
C PRO A 260 22.35 23.96 39.21
N LEU A 261 22.96 22.77 39.25
CA LEU A 261 22.82 21.68 38.26
C LEU A 261 21.39 21.45 37.78
N LYS A 262 20.45 21.32 38.71
CA LYS A 262 19.03 21.06 38.40
C LYS A 262 18.39 22.18 37.57
N ARG A 263 18.82 23.43 37.79
CA ARG A 263 18.32 24.62 37.08
C ARG A 263 19.04 24.80 35.74
N ALA A 264 20.34 24.55 35.70
CA ALA A 264 21.13 24.53 34.46
C ALA A 264 20.58 23.50 33.46
N ALA A 265 20.37 22.25 33.87
CA ALA A 265 19.80 21.20 33.02
C ALA A 265 18.37 21.51 32.54
N ALA A 266 17.56 22.17 33.37
CA ALA A 266 16.20 22.57 32.99
C ALA A 266 16.20 23.67 31.92
N LEU A 267 17.06 24.67 32.06
CA LEU A 267 17.18 25.78 31.09
C LEU A 267 17.84 25.32 29.80
N ALA A 268 18.90 24.49 29.87
CA ALA A 268 19.53 23.89 28.71
C ALA A 268 18.52 23.09 27.89
N ALA A 269 17.62 22.33 28.53
CA ALA A 269 16.55 21.60 27.86
C ALA A 269 15.58 22.54 27.12
N GLN A 270 15.20 23.67 27.74
CA GLN A 270 14.32 24.65 27.11
C GLN A 270 14.98 25.36 25.91
N ILE A 271 16.29 25.60 25.98
CA ILE A 271 17.04 26.29 24.92
C ILE A 271 17.32 25.36 23.74
N THR A 272 17.59 24.08 24.02
CA THR A 272 18.18 23.16 23.02
C THR A 272 17.20 22.11 22.51
N GLY A 273 16.06 21.92 23.19
CA GLY A 273 15.09 20.88 22.87
C GLY A 273 15.48 19.47 23.33
N VAL A 274 16.69 19.28 23.89
CA VAL A 274 17.15 17.99 24.42
C VAL A 274 16.40 17.65 25.72
N ARG A 275 16.10 16.37 25.94
CA ARG A 275 15.40 15.90 27.14
C ARG A 275 16.17 16.30 28.40
N LYS A 276 15.49 16.98 29.33
CA LYS A 276 16.05 17.43 30.62
C LYS A 276 16.77 16.32 31.39
N ASN A 277 16.24 15.10 31.39
CA ASN A 277 16.84 13.98 32.11
C ASN A 277 18.24 13.62 31.56
N LEU A 278 18.43 13.68 30.23
CA LEU A 278 19.72 13.43 29.59
C LEU A 278 20.73 14.53 29.94
N LEU A 279 20.31 15.79 29.87
CA LEU A 279 21.15 16.94 30.26
C LEU A 279 21.51 16.93 31.74
N TYR A 280 20.61 16.44 32.60
CA TYR A 280 20.85 16.29 34.03
C TYR A 280 21.88 15.19 34.32
N GLN A 281 21.81 14.05 33.61
CA GLN A 281 22.80 12.97 33.71
C GLN A 281 24.17 13.41 33.20
N ALA A 282 24.24 14.06 32.03
CA ALA A 282 25.49 14.60 31.49
C ALA A 282 26.15 15.64 32.42
N ALA A 283 25.36 16.45 33.12
CA ALA A 283 25.86 17.41 34.11
C ALA A 283 26.41 16.72 35.38
N LEU A 284 25.81 15.61 35.80
CA LEU A 284 26.25 14.83 36.96
C LEU A 284 27.60 14.15 36.70
N GLU A 285 27.78 13.56 35.52
CA GLU A 285 29.03 12.92 35.11
C GLU A 285 30.19 13.93 35.10
N ARG A 286 29.96 15.16 34.60
CA ARG A 286 30.98 16.22 34.61
C ARG A 286 31.36 16.76 35.98
N GLN A 287 30.50 16.67 36.99
CA GLN A 287 30.87 17.04 38.36
C GLN A 287 31.71 15.97 39.06
N GLN A 288 31.77 14.75 38.51
CA GLN A 288 32.59 13.66 39.03
C GLN A 288 34.00 13.64 38.41
N ASP A 289 34.17 14.25 37.23
CA ASP A 289 35.44 14.35 36.49
C ASP A 289 36.28 15.61 36.82
N VAL A 290 35.84 16.42 37.81
CA VAL A 290 36.55 17.62 38.33
C VAL A 290 36.89 17.43 39.80
#